data_AF-A0A524CPQ2-F1
#
_entry.id   AF-A0A524CPQ2-F1
#
_cell.length_a   1.000
_cell.length_b   1.000
_cell.length_c   1.000
_cell.angle_alpha   90.00
_cell.angle_beta   90.00
_cell.angle_gamma   90.00
#
_symmetry.space_group_name_H-M   'P 1'
#
loop_
_entity.id
_entity.type
_entity.pdbx_description
1 polymer ?
#
loop_
_entity_poly.entity_id
_entity_poly.type
_entity_poly.pdbx_seq_one_letter_code
_entity_poly.pdbx_strand_id
1 'polypeptide(L)'
;MKCIICHLDINEESEESEMCPNEHSAHSECLKEWLKHSKKCPLCRDSYDKSIIDKFKSYLAEEEAKVQEVLRKQKEEESRKEIKRIGAQMVFLKFIETIDNLINVKDYEGALERLESIDSNINTDKGRNIIFLKGKINYLMGRYDLAINFLFKLVKEKFDYPQAFYYLGKSYEQLGLKEKAKWAFERVPQKESIS
;
A
#
# COMPACT_ATOMS: atom_id res chain seq x y z
N MET A 1 49.72 12.38 -19.12
CA MET A 1 48.88 13.09 -18.12
C MET A 1 48.10 12.07 -17.30
N LYS A 2 47.53 12.41 -16.12
CA LYS A 2 46.70 11.48 -15.32
C LYS A 2 45.21 11.77 -15.48
N CYS A 3 44.41 10.73 -15.60
CA CYS A 3 42.95 10.84 -15.60
C CYS A 3 42.46 11.21 -14.20
N ILE A 4 41.69 12.28 -14.10
CA ILE A 4 41.18 12.79 -12.81
C ILE A 4 40.07 11.92 -12.20
N ILE A 5 39.51 10.97 -12.97
CA ILE A 5 38.41 10.11 -12.54
C ILE A 5 38.93 8.76 -12.03
N CYS A 6 39.80 8.09 -12.80
CA CYS A 6 40.33 6.77 -12.44
C CYS A 6 41.76 6.80 -11.88
N HIS A 7 42.44 7.96 -11.92
CA HIS A 7 43.81 8.18 -11.45
C HIS A 7 44.92 7.41 -12.20
N LEU A 8 44.58 6.77 -13.32
CA LEU A 8 45.54 6.10 -14.20
C LEU A 8 46.16 7.09 -15.20
N ASP A 9 47.34 6.74 -15.71
CA ASP A 9 47.99 7.51 -16.78
C ASP A 9 47.20 7.39 -18.09
N ILE A 10 47.11 8.50 -18.81
CA ILE A 10 46.50 8.60 -20.14
C ILE A 10 47.60 8.43 -21.18
N ASN A 11 47.49 7.40 -22.02
CA ASN A 11 48.40 7.20 -23.14
C ASN A 11 47.87 7.90 -24.40
N GLU A 12 48.49 9.03 -24.77
CA GLU A 12 48.05 9.88 -25.88
C GLU A 12 48.09 9.18 -27.26
N GLU A 13 48.87 8.10 -27.40
CA GLU A 13 48.97 7.35 -28.66
C GLU A 13 47.83 6.33 -28.86
N SER A 14 47.18 5.89 -27.79
CA SER A 14 46.22 4.78 -27.82
C SER A 14 44.88 5.08 -27.18
N GLU A 15 44.76 6.16 -26.41
CA GLU A 15 43.57 6.47 -25.62
C GLU A 15 43.05 7.88 -25.92
N GLU A 16 41.76 7.97 -26.20
CA GLU A 16 41.09 9.26 -26.30
C GLU A 16 40.92 9.90 -24.92
N SER A 17 41.20 11.20 -24.85
CA SER A 17 41.04 11.98 -23.62
C SER A 17 40.42 13.35 -23.89
N GLU A 18 39.70 13.85 -22.89
CA GLU A 18 39.03 15.14 -22.94
C GLU A 18 39.49 15.96 -21.73
N MET A 19 39.56 17.28 -21.90
CA MET A 19 40.00 18.21 -20.85
C MET A 19 38.91 19.20 -20.50
N CYS A 20 38.82 19.58 -19.23
CA CYS A 20 37.95 20.69 -18.82
C CYS A 20 38.62 22.05 -19.11
N PRO A 21 37.89 23.19 -19.00
CA PRO A 21 38.45 24.53 -19.21
C PRO A 21 39.64 24.89 -18.30
N ASN A 22 39.79 24.22 -17.15
CA ASN A 22 40.93 24.35 -16.23
C ASN A 22 41.98 23.25 -16.43
N GLU A 23 42.07 22.67 -17.63
CA GLU A 23 43.12 21.73 -18.05
C GLU A 23 43.19 20.41 -17.26
N HIS A 24 42.08 20.00 -16.63
CA HIS A 24 41.99 18.69 -15.99
C HIS A 24 41.58 17.62 -17.00
N SER A 25 42.44 16.64 -17.25
CA SER A 25 42.25 15.57 -18.26
C SER A 25 41.52 14.35 -17.70
N ALA A 26 40.65 13.74 -18.51
CA ALA A 26 40.01 12.46 -18.23
C ALA A 26 39.99 11.58 -19.48
N HIS A 27 40.10 10.26 -19.31
CA HIS A 27 39.80 9.31 -20.39
C HIS A 27 38.38 9.53 -20.90
N SER A 28 38.17 9.47 -22.22
CA SER A 28 36.85 9.63 -22.83
C SER A 28 35.81 8.66 -22.24
N GLU A 29 36.19 7.40 -21.99
CA GLU A 29 35.29 6.41 -21.38
C GLU A 29 34.99 6.72 -19.89
N CYS A 30 35.98 7.20 -19.14
CA CYS A 30 35.76 7.62 -17.75
C CYS A 30 34.87 8.86 -17.67
N LEU A 31 35.09 9.84 -18.56
CA LEU A 31 34.28 11.05 -18.62
C LEU A 31 32.84 10.73 -19.03
N LYS A 32 32.65 9.86 -20.03
CA LYS A 32 31.35 9.37 -20.49
C LYS A 32 30.51 8.80 -19.34
N GLU A 33 31.08 7.97 -18.48
CA GLU A 33 30.36 7.45 -17.31
C GLU A 33 30.08 8.55 -16.26
N TRP A 34 31.03 9.45 -16.02
CA TRP A 34 30.83 10.55 -15.08
C TRP A 34 29.71 11.51 -15.50
N LEU A 35 29.61 11.81 -16.80
CA LEU A 35 28.61 12.71 -17.37
C LEU A 35 27.16 12.23 -17.18
N LYS A 36 26.94 10.94 -16.86
CA LYS A 36 25.63 10.40 -16.46
C LYS A 36 25.11 11.02 -15.16
N HIS A 37 26.02 11.47 -14.30
CA HIS A 37 25.69 12.02 -12.99
C HIS A 37 25.90 13.54 -12.92
N SER A 38 26.91 14.08 -13.62
CA SER A 38 27.21 15.51 -13.56
C SER A 38 27.93 16.00 -14.82
N LYS A 39 27.49 17.15 -15.36
CA LYS A 39 28.17 17.84 -16.47
C LYS A 39 29.38 18.67 -16.05
N LYS A 40 29.76 18.58 -14.77
CA LYS A 40 30.84 19.37 -14.15
C LYS A 40 32.06 18.52 -13.89
N CYS A 41 33.25 19.09 -14.01
CA CYS A 41 34.50 18.45 -13.65
C CYS A 41 34.48 18.01 -12.17
N PRO A 42 34.87 16.76 -11.83
CA PRO A 42 34.89 16.27 -10.45
C PRO A 42 35.86 17.05 -9.54
N LEU A 43 36.93 17.63 -10.11
CA LEU A 43 37.92 18.38 -9.35
C LEU A 43 37.53 19.86 -9.18
N CYS A 44 37.38 20.61 -10.28
CA CYS A 44 37.15 22.05 -10.21
C CYS A 44 35.68 22.47 -10.22
N ARG A 45 34.75 21.55 -10.52
CA ARG A 45 33.29 21.77 -10.63
C ARG A 45 32.83 22.71 -11.74
N ASP A 46 33.74 23.15 -12.61
CA ASP A 46 33.38 23.87 -13.82
C ASP A 46 32.79 22.93 -14.86
N SER A 47 31.89 23.48 -15.69
CA SER A 47 31.22 22.69 -16.72
C SER A 47 32.18 22.41 -17.87
N TYR A 48 32.07 21.21 -18.45
CA TYR A 48 32.77 20.91 -19.69
C TYR A 48 32.21 21.73 -20.85
N ASP A 49 33.06 21.99 -21.84
CA ASP A 49 32.67 22.71 -23.03
C ASP A 49 31.57 21.97 -23.80
N LYS A 50 30.72 22.76 -24.47
CA LYS A 50 29.58 22.23 -25.22
C LYS A 50 30.00 21.23 -26.30
N SER A 51 31.15 21.45 -26.94
CA SER A 51 31.71 20.53 -27.94
C SER A 51 32.00 19.13 -27.36
N ILE A 52 32.53 19.06 -26.14
CA ILE A 52 32.81 17.81 -25.43
C ILE A 52 31.50 17.14 -25.01
N ILE A 53 30.56 17.91 -24.47
CA ILE A 53 29.24 17.37 -24.09
C ILE A 53 28.48 16.84 -25.32
N ASP A 54 28.55 17.55 -26.46
CA ASP A 54 27.88 17.15 -27.70
C ASP A 54 28.43 15.82 -28.26
N LYS A 55 29.73 15.52 -28.07
CA LYS A 55 30.32 14.20 -28.42
C LYS A 55 29.61 13.05 -27.70
N PHE A 56 29.23 13.22 -26.44
CA PHE A 56 28.58 12.18 -25.62
C PHE A 56 27.06 12.28 -25.60
N LYS A 57 26.47 13.23 -26.33
CA LYS A 57 25.03 13.53 -26.25
C LYS A 57 24.14 12.35 -26.63
N SER A 58 24.49 11.61 -27.69
CA SER A 58 23.74 10.42 -28.11
C SER A 58 23.74 9.36 -27.01
N TYR A 59 24.92 9.07 -26.46
CA TYR A 59 25.08 8.11 -25.37
C TYR A 59 24.28 8.49 -24.13
N LEU A 60 24.39 9.74 -23.67
CA LEU A 60 23.65 10.21 -22.49
C LEU A 60 22.13 10.16 -22.72
N ALA A 61 21.67 10.48 -23.94
CA ALA A 61 20.25 10.39 -24.29
C ALA A 61 19.76 8.93 -24.32
N GLU A 62 20.56 7.99 -24.83
CA GLU A 62 20.25 6.56 -24.81
C GLU A 62 20.17 6.02 -23.37
N GLU A 63 21.13 6.38 -22.52
CA GLU A 63 21.12 6.00 -21.10
C GLU A 63 19.91 6.59 -20.36
N GLU A 64 19.58 7.87 -20.60
CA GLU A 64 18.40 8.50 -20.02
C GLU A 64 17.11 7.79 -20.47
N ALA A 65 17.00 7.44 -21.76
CA ALA A 65 15.86 6.70 -22.29
C ALA A 65 15.70 5.32 -21.65
N LYS A 66 16.82 4.60 -21.41
CA LYS A 66 16.81 3.31 -20.69
C LYS A 66 16.29 3.48 -19.27
N VAL A 67 16.75 4.51 -18.55
CA VAL A 67 16.29 4.82 -17.18
C VAL A 67 14.79 5.14 -17.18
N GLN A 68 14.34 5.99 -18.10
CA GLN A 68 12.93 6.36 -18.22
C GLN A 68 12.04 5.13 -18.53
N GLU A 69 12.51 4.22 -19.37
CA GLU A 69 11.79 2.98 -19.69
C GLU A 69 11.66 2.05 -18.49
N VAL A 70 12.71 1.92 -17.67
CA VAL A 70 12.66 1.16 -16.41
C VAL A 70 11.65 1.78 -15.45
N LEU A 71 11.71 3.10 -15.25
CA LEU A 71 10.78 3.82 -14.39
C LEU A 71 9.32 3.69 -14.88
N ARG A 72 9.10 3.72 -16.20
CA ARG A 72 7.78 3.50 -16.80
C ARG A 72 7.25 2.11 -16.47
N LYS A 73 8.07 1.06 -16.67
CA LYS A 73 7.67 -0.32 -16.34
C LYS A 73 7.34 -0.51 -14.86
N GLN A 74 8.13 0.10 -13.97
CA GLN A 74 7.88 0.08 -12.53
C GLN A 74 6.54 0.74 -12.18
N LYS A 75 6.29 1.96 -12.70
CA LYS A 75 5.02 2.67 -12.50
C LYS A 75 3.82 1.89 -13.02
N GLU A 76 3.94 1.25 -14.18
CA GLU A 76 2.89 0.40 -14.73
C GLU A 76 2.63 -0.83 -13.86
N GLU A 77 3.68 -1.45 -13.31
CA GLU A 77 3.53 -2.59 -12.40
C GLU A 77 2.84 -2.18 -11.10
N GLU A 78 3.23 -1.06 -10.51
CA GLU A 78 2.58 -0.49 -9.33
C GLU A 78 1.11 -0.16 -9.60
N SER A 79 0.82 0.50 -10.73
CA SER A 79 -0.55 0.79 -11.16
C SER A 79 -1.37 -0.49 -11.32
N ARG A 80 -0.81 -1.53 -11.95
CA ARG A 80 -1.48 -2.84 -12.08
C ARG A 80 -1.75 -3.49 -10.72
N LYS A 81 -0.81 -3.42 -9.77
CA LYS A 81 -1.00 -3.93 -8.40
C LYS A 81 -2.13 -3.19 -7.69
N GLU A 82 -2.18 -1.87 -7.82
CA GLU A 82 -3.20 -1.03 -7.22
C GLU A 82 -4.59 -1.31 -7.80
N ILE A 83 -4.71 -1.41 -9.13
CA ILE A 83 -5.97 -1.79 -9.80
C ILE A 83 -6.47 -3.15 -9.31
N LYS A 84 -5.58 -4.14 -9.18
CA LYS A 84 -5.93 -5.46 -8.62
C LYS A 84 -6.42 -5.34 -7.17
N ARG A 85 -5.77 -4.52 -6.35
CA ARG A 85 -6.15 -4.28 -4.94
C ARG A 85 -7.54 -3.65 -4.85
N ILE A 86 -7.80 -2.60 -5.62
CA ILE A 86 -9.12 -1.93 -5.69
C ILE A 86 -10.18 -2.90 -6.17
N GLY A 87 -9.90 -3.68 -7.23
CA GLY A 87 -10.83 -4.71 -7.72
C GLY A 87 -11.20 -5.72 -6.64
N ALA A 88 -10.23 -6.22 -5.87
CA ALA A 88 -10.48 -7.13 -4.76
C ALA A 88 -11.27 -6.50 -3.59
N GLN A 89 -11.18 -5.18 -3.39
CA GLN A 89 -12.02 -4.45 -2.43
C GLN A 89 -13.44 -4.29 -2.95
N MET A 90 -13.62 -3.92 -4.23
CA MET A 90 -14.94 -3.79 -4.85
C MET A 90 -15.72 -5.10 -4.85
N VAL A 91 -15.07 -6.22 -5.17
CA VAL A 91 -15.70 -7.56 -5.09
C VAL A 91 -16.17 -7.86 -3.67
N PHE A 92 -15.37 -7.50 -2.67
CA PHE A 92 -15.75 -7.69 -1.27
C PHE A 92 -16.91 -6.77 -0.86
N LEU A 93 -16.91 -5.51 -1.26
CA LEU A 93 -18.03 -4.60 -1.02
C LEU A 93 -19.33 -5.12 -1.65
N LYS A 94 -19.28 -5.63 -2.88
CA LYS A 94 -20.44 -6.23 -3.53
C LYS A 94 -20.93 -7.47 -2.81
N PHE A 95 -20.01 -8.25 -2.27
CA PHE A 95 -20.34 -9.38 -1.41
C PHE A 95 -21.09 -8.93 -0.15
N ILE A 96 -20.62 -7.88 0.55
CA ILE A 96 -21.31 -7.34 1.73
C ILE A 96 -22.71 -6.83 1.39
N GLU A 97 -22.87 -6.08 0.30
CA GLU A 97 -24.18 -5.60 -0.17
C GLU A 97 -25.15 -6.78 -0.41
N THR A 98 -24.63 -7.87 -0.96
CA THR A 98 -25.40 -9.09 -1.17
C THR A 98 -25.88 -9.72 0.14
N ILE A 99 -25.06 -9.71 1.18
CA ILE A 99 -25.44 -10.17 2.52
C ILE A 99 -26.46 -9.22 3.16
N ASP A 100 -26.28 -7.91 3.04
CA ASP A 100 -27.24 -6.94 3.57
C ASP A 100 -28.61 -7.08 2.91
N ASN A 101 -28.67 -7.35 1.60
CA ASN A 101 -29.92 -7.65 0.90
C ASN A 101 -30.63 -8.89 1.47
N LEU A 102 -29.88 -9.96 1.75
CA LEU A 102 -30.44 -11.17 2.38
C LEU A 102 -30.96 -10.88 3.80
N ILE A 103 -30.21 -10.12 4.59
CA ILE A 103 -30.65 -9.67 5.92
C ILE A 103 -31.95 -8.86 5.84
N ASN A 104 -32.08 -7.97 4.85
CA ASN A 104 -33.26 -7.13 4.66
C ASN A 104 -34.52 -7.95 4.32
N VAL A 105 -34.38 -9.00 3.51
CA VAL A 105 -35.47 -9.95 3.23
C VAL A 105 -35.66 -11.01 4.33
N LYS A 106 -34.89 -10.91 5.42
CA LYS A 106 -34.87 -11.83 6.57
C LYS A 106 -34.46 -13.26 6.23
N ASP A 107 -33.76 -13.46 5.11
CA ASP A 107 -33.13 -14.73 4.75
C ASP A 107 -31.79 -14.84 5.48
N TYR A 108 -31.86 -15.14 6.78
CA TYR A 108 -30.70 -15.20 7.65
C TYR A 108 -29.88 -16.47 7.42
N GLU A 109 -30.54 -17.58 7.15
CA GLU A 109 -29.92 -18.86 6.81
C GLU A 109 -29.08 -18.75 5.54
N GLY A 110 -29.65 -18.20 4.46
CA GLY A 110 -28.91 -17.97 3.21
C GLY A 110 -27.75 -16.98 3.38
N ALA A 111 -27.92 -15.98 4.26
CA ALA A 111 -26.84 -15.05 4.59
C ALA A 111 -25.68 -15.76 5.31
N LEU A 112 -25.98 -16.63 6.29
CA LEU A 112 -24.95 -17.39 7.01
C LEU A 112 -24.24 -18.41 6.12
N GLU A 113 -24.98 -19.13 5.27
CA GLU A 113 -24.39 -20.09 4.33
C GLU A 113 -23.33 -19.43 3.44
N ARG A 114 -23.66 -18.25 2.89
CA ARG A 114 -22.70 -17.47 2.09
C ARG A 114 -21.47 -17.05 2.89
N LEU A 115 -21.64 -16.73 4.18
CA LEU A 115 -20.53 -16.33 5.06
C LEU A 115 -19.67 -17.51 5.52
N GLU A 116 -20.16 -18.76 5.52
CA GLU A 116 -19.37 -19.94 5.90
C GLU A 116 -18.28 -20.26 4.88
N SER A 117 -18.52 -20.00 3.60
CA SER A 117 -17.55 -20.22 2.52
C SER A 117 -16.36 -19.24 2.53
N ILE A 118 -16.39 -18.21 3.38
CA ILE A 118 -15.39 -17.14 3.38
C ILE A 118 -14.50 -17.25 4.62
N ASP A 119 -13.19 -17.14 4.39
CA ASP A 119 -12.21 -17.08 5.45
C ASP A 119 -12.50 -15.92 6.42
N SER A 120 -12.68 -16.28 7.70
CA SER A 120 -12.95 -15.34 8.79
C SER A 120 -11.70 -15.02 9.60
N ASN A 121 -10.53 -14.91 8.96
CA ASN A 121 -9.29 -14.56 9.65
C ASN A 121 -9.38 -13.15 10.25
N ILE A 122 -9.45 -13.10 11.58
CA ILE A 122 -9.65 -11.88 12.38
C ILE A 122 -8.53 -10.84 12.21
N ASN A 123 -7.35 -11.25 11.74
CA ASN A 123 -6.25 -10.32 11.51
C ASN A 123 -6.50 -9.43 10.28
N THR A 124 -7.39 -9.85 9.38
CA THR A 124 -7.74 -9.10 8.17
C THR A 124 -8.99 -8.23 8.38
N ASP A 125 -9.08 -7.08 7.71
CA ASP A 125 -10.30 -6.25 7.75
C ASP A 125 -11.52 -7.02 7.20
N LYS A 126 -11.29 -7.82 6.14
CA LYS A 126 -12.32 -8.69 5.55
C LYS A 126 -12.85 -9.69 6.58
N GLY A 127 -11.97 -10.46 7.21
CA GLY A 127 -12.37 -11.46 8.20
C GLY A 127 -13.08 -10.85 9.41
N ARG A 128 -12.66 -9.66 9.88
CA ARG A 128 -13.39 -8.94 10.94
C ARG A 128 -14.82 -8.59 10.53
N ASN A 129 -15.03 -8.09 9.32
CA ASN A 129 -16.36 -7.80 8.80
C ASN A 129 -17.22 -9.07 8.69
N ILE A 130 -16.64 -10.20 8.26
CA ILE A 130 -17.33 -11.50 8.20
C ILE A 130 -17.77 -11.96 9.59
N ILE A 131 -16.87 -11.92 10.58
CA ILE A 131 -17.20 -12.27 11.98
C ILE A 131 -18.30 -11.37 12.52
N PHE A 132 -18.23 -10.06 12.24
CA PHE A 132 -19.24 -9.09 12.66
C PHE A 132 -20.61 -9.45 12.09
N LEU A 133 -20.68 -9.72 10.78
CA LEU A 133 -21.93 -10.11 10.12
C LEU A 133 -22.49 -11.42 10.68
N LYS A 134 -21.66 -12.44 10.91
CA LYS A 134 -22.09 -13.67 11.59
C LYS A 134 -22.70 -13.38 12.96
N GLY A 135 -22.06 -12.52 13.75
CA GLY A 135 -22.57 -12.08 15.06
C GLY A 135 -23.91 -11.33 14.97
N LYS A 136 -24.00 -10.35 14.07
CA LYS A 136 -25.22 -9.56 13.81
C LYS A 136 -26.38 -10.47 13.36
N ILE A 137 -26.14 -11.38 12.42
CA ILE A 137 -27.17 -12.29 11.92
C ILE A 137 -27.67 -13.23 13.02
N ASN A 138 -26.76 -13.83 13.81
CA ASN A 138 -27.16 -14.67 14.93
C ASN A 138 -28.00 -13.90 15.96
N TYR A 139 -27.68 -12.62 16.22
CA TYR A 139 -28.51 -11.75 17.05
C TYR A 139 -29.92 -11.57 16.46
N LEU A 140 -30.01 -11.28 15.16
CA LEU A 140 -31.30 -11.10 14.47
C LEU A 140 -32.14 -12.39 14.45
N MET A 141 -31.51 -13.56 14.47
CA MET A 141 -32.16 -14.86 14.59
C MET A 141 -32.56 -15.21 16.04
N GLY A 142 -32.26 -14.37 17.02
CA GLY A 142 -32.49 -14.66 18.45
C GLY A 142 -31.49 -15.64 19.06
N ARG A 143 -30.43 -16.02 18.33
CA ARG A 143 -29.36 -16.92 18.80
C ARG A 143 -28.31 -16.12 19.57
N TYR A 144 -28.71 -15.58 20.71
CA TYR A 144 -27.92 -14.59 21.46
C TYR A 144 -26.57 -15.13 21.95
N ASP A 145 -26.48 -16.40 22.35
CA ASP A 145 -25.22 -17.01 22.79
C ASP A 145 -24.18 -17.07 21.66
N LEU A 146 -24.61 -17.44 20.45
CA LEU A 146 -23.74 -17.46 19.27
C LEU A 146 -23.35 -16.05 18.85
N ALA A 147 -24.30 -15.11 18.90
CA ALA A 147 -24.03 -13.70 18.63
C ALA A 147 -22.92 -13.18 19.55
N ILE A 148 -23.02 -13.44 20.87
CA ILE A 148 -22.02 -13.07 21.86
C ILE A 148 -20.67 -13.70 21.51
N ASN A 149 -20.60 -14.98 21.16
CA ASN A 149 -19.33 -15.63 20.81
C ASN A 149 -18.60 -14.94 19.65
N PHE A 150 -19.31 -14.62 18.57
CA PHE A 150 -18.71 -13.93 17.42
C PHE A 150 -18.34 -12.48 17.75
N LEU A 151 -19.23 -11.73 18.39
CA LEU A 151 -19.03 -10.31 18.69
C LEU A 151 -17.96 -10.11 19.76
N PHE A 152 -17.89 -10.99 20.76
CA PHE A 152 -16.87 -10.96 21.81
C PHE A 152 -15.47 -11.17 21.23
N LYS A 153 -15.35 -12.06 20.22
CA LYS A 153 -14.09 -12.28 19.50
C LYS A 153 -13.56 -10.99 18.88
N LEU A 154 -14.44 -10.13 18.34
CA LEU A 154 -14.04 -8.85 17.74
C LEU A 154 -13.54 -7.85 18.77
N VAL A 155 -14.32 -7.64 19.84
CA VAL A 155 -14.00 -6.61 20.85
C VAL A 155 -12.79 -6.98 21.70
N LYS A 156 -12.44 -8.26 21.78
CA LYS A 156 -11.22 -8.74 22.44
C LYS A 156 -9.94 -8.34 21.67
N GLU A 157 -9.97 -8.44 20.35
CA GLU A 157 -8.80 -8.14 19.50
C GLU A 157 -8.72 -6.66 19.11
N LYS A 158 -9.87 -6.04 18.82
CA LYS A 158 -9.95 -4.60 18.48
C LYS A 158 -11.04 -3.92 19.30
N PHE A 159 -10.59 -3.02 20.18
CA PHE A 159 -11.46 -2.23 21.05
C PHE A 159 -12.21 -1.11 20.33
N ASP A 160 -12.00 -0.93 19.01
CA ASP A 160 -12.68 0.07 18.18
C ASP A 160 -13.59 -0.61 17.14
N TYR A 161 -14.61 -1.30 17.63
CA TYR A 161 -15.75 -1.79 16.83
C TYR A 161 -17.06 -1.41 17.51
N PRO A 162 -17.50 -0.13 17.40
CA PRO A 162 -18.70 0.37 18.05
C PRO A 162 -19.95 -0.48 17.79
N GLN A 163 -20.14 -0.92 16.56
CA GLN A 163 -21.29 -1.75 16.18
C GLN A 163 -21.22 -3.13 16.85
N ALA A 164 -20.02 -3.71 17.05
CA ALA A 164 -19.88 -4.99 17.72
C ALA A 164 -20.25 -4.86 19.20
N PHE A 165 -19.80 -3.81 19.88
CA PHE A 165 -20.21 -3.50 21.25
C PHE A 165 -21.72 -3.28 21.38
N TYR A 166 -22.33 -2.57 20.42
CA TYR A 166 -23.77 -2.35 20.40
C TYR A 166 -24.57 -3.66 20.34
N TYR A 167 -24.27 -4.52 19.36
CA TYR A 167 -24.97 -5.82 19.24
C TYR A 167 -24.62 -6.78 20.39
N LEU A 168 -23.41 -6.71 20.93
CA LEU A 168 -23.01 -7.50 22.10
C LEU A 168 -23.82 -7.11 23.34
N GLY A 169 -23.96 -5.80 23.59
CA GLY A 169 -24.79 -5.27 24.66
C GLY A 169 -26.26 -5.65 24.50
N LYS A 170 -26.79 -5.54 23.27
CA LYS A 170 -28.16 -5.99 22.95
C LYS A 170 -28.34 -7.49 23.18
N SER A 171 -27.35 -8.31 22.84
CA SER A 171 -27.41 -9.75 23.06
C SER A 171 -27.39 -10.10 24.55
N TYR A 172 -26.56 -9.42 25.36
CA TYR A 172 -26.56 -9.57 26.81
C TYR A 172 -27.87 -9.12 27.46
N GLU A 173 -28.46 -8.03 26.97
CA GLU A 173 -29.77 -7.52 27.43
C GLU A 173 -30.87 -8.57 27.23
N GLN A 174 -30.91 -9.22 26.06
CA GLN A 174 -31.90 -10.28 25.76
C GLN A 174 -31.73 -11.52 26.65
N LEU A 175 -30.51 -11.80 27.13
CA LEU A 175 -30.24 -12.87 28.10
C LEU A 175 -30.40 -12.43 29.56
N GLY A 176 -30.84 -11.19 29.83
CA GLY A 176 -31.03 -10.67 31.19
C GLY A 176 -29.73 -10.29 31.92
N LEU A 177 -28.58 -10.28 31.22
CA LEU A 177 -27.25 -10.00 31.77
C LEU A 177 -26.96 -8.49 31.83
N LYS A 178 -27.72 -7.77 32.67
CA LYS A 178 -27.75 -6.29 32.73
C LYS A 178 -26.37 -5.64 32.90
N GLU A 179 -25.53 -6.14 33.80
CA GLU A 179 -24.19 -5.59 34.05
C GLU A 179 -23.28 -5.71 32.82
N LYS A 180 -23.32 -6.85 32.13
CA LYS A 180 -22.52 -7.06 30.91
C LYS A 180 -23.04 -6.22 29.75
N ALA A 181 -24.36 -6.04 29.66
CA ALA A 181 -24.97 -5.16 28.67
C ALA A 181 -24.50 -3.72 28.87
N LYS A 182 -24.54 -3.21 30.10
CA LYS A 182 -24.04 -1.87 30.46
C LYS A 182 -22.56 -1.70 30.09
N TRP A 183 -21.71 -2.66 30.49
CA TRP A 183 -20.28 -2.66 30.13
C TRP A 183 -20.04 -2.53 28.62
N ALA A 184 -20.85 -3.20 27.80
CA ALA A 184 -20.72 -3.14 26.35
C ALA A 184 -21.21 -1.79 25.79
N PHE A 185 -22.35 -1.28 26.27
CA PHE A 185 -22.89 0.00 25.80
C PHE A 185 -22.03 1.21 26.17
N GLU A 186 -21.35 1.19 27.31
CA GLU A 186 -20.40 2.25 27.71
C GLU A 186 -19.22 2.42 26.74
N ARG A 187 -18.95 1.41 25.91
CA ARG A 187 -17.87 1.42 24.90
C ARG A 187 -18.37 1.82 23.51
N VAL A 188 -19.68 2.02 23.34
CA VAL A 188 -20.25 2.57 22.12
C VAL A 188 -20.15 4.10 22.23
N PRO A 189 -19.45 4.80 21.32
CA PRO A 189 -19.41 6.26 21.33
C PRO A 189 -20.83 6.83 21.34
N GLN A 190 -21.17 7.61 22.35
CA GLN A 190 -22.42 8.34 22.34
C GLN A 190 -22.27 9.47 21.31
N LYS A 191 -23.08 9.46 20.25
CA LYS A 191 -23.21 10.66 19.42
C LYS A 191 -23.73 11.75 20.35
N GLU A 192 -22.88 12.72 20.69
CA GLU A 192 -23.30 13.91 21.39
C GLU A 192 -24.47 14.50 20.60
N SER A 193 -25.65 14.54 21.25
CA SER A 193 -26.77 15.33 20.79
C SER A 193 -26.31 16.78 20.76
N ILE A 194 -25.95 17.24 19.56
CA ILE A 194 -25.80 18.67 19.27
C ILE A 194 -27.15 19.27 19.64
N SER A 195 -27.14 20.02 20.74
CA SER A 195 -28.25 20.86 21.20
C SER A 195 -28.24 22.18 20.46
#